data_AF-A0A085YY93-F1
#
_entry.id   AF-A0A085YY93-F1
#
_cell.length_a   1.000
_cell.length_b   1.000
_cell.length_c   1.000
_cell.angle_alpha   90.00
_cell.angle_beta   90.00
_cell.angle_gamma   90.00
#
_symmetry.space_group_name_H-M   'P 1'
#
loop_
_entity.id
_entity.type
_entity.pdbx_description
1 polymer ?
#
loop_
_entity_poly.entity_id
_entity_poly.type
_entity_poly.pdbx_seq_one_letter_code
_entity_poly.pdbx_strand_id
1 'polypeptide(L)'
;MKQLYMSAVFLYTAAGFTAQEVVWQKDIKSSTQDFLSQVTTTVDQQYLITGSSIQSKITTGNKQNNGYDFHLVKLNQQGEEVWEKYFSGENHDFLSATMSTQDGGFLMAGTSYSGKGLDKKEGSKGGSDIWLIRINEFGDELWQKTIGTAQDEEARAVIQSSDFGFFVAGNIQNPSLGFGSKDITVIRLDKNGEVVSELVLGGKGLDEVEKMIPTPDGGALLGVYSRSGSTAGHKIISGDDKTNTAKTQFVGKTTENFGEGDYWIVKLNKDGKVEWEKNFGGKGDDHVRTMAFTSSGYIIGGESRSERSGNKTVGIEEGTDLWLISLNTKGD
;
A
#
# COMPACT_ATOMS: atom_id res chain seq x y z
N MET A 1 -21.94 -75.88 -38.91
CA MET A 1 -22.91 -75.14 -38.07
C MET A 1 -22.24 -73.88 -37.55
N LYS A 2 -22.99 -72.77 -37.51
CA LYS A 2 -22.63 -71.41 -37.08
C LYS A 2 -21.96 -70.54 -38.14
N GLN A 3 -22.65 -69.46 -38.51
CA GLN A 3 -22.26 -68.10 -38.08
C GLN A 3 -23.47 -67.15 -38.24
N LEU A 4 -23.92 -66.61 -37.12
CA LEU A 4 -24.80 -65.45 -37.02
C LEU A 4 -23.89 -64.23 -36.87
N TYR A 5 -24.02 -63.24 -37.75
CA TYR A 5 -23.42 -61.93 -37.57
C TYR A 5 -24.53 -60.95 -37.19
N MET A 6 -24.56 -60.56 -35.92
CA MET A 6 -25.24 -59.35 -35.47
C MET A 6 -24.19 -58.25 -35.34
N SER A 7 -24.31 -57.23 -36.17
CA SER A 7 -23.57 -55.98 -36.08
C SER A 7 -24.18 -55.10 -34.98
N ALA A 8 -23.37 -54.65 -34.03
CA ALA A 8 -23.69 -53.57 -33.11
C ALA A 8 -22.62 -52.47 -33.25
N VAL A 9 -23.05 -51.29 -33.69
CA VAL A 9 -22.24 -50.07 -33.73
C VAL A 9 -22.46 -49.36 -32.38
N PHE A 10 -21.39 -49.17 -31.61
CA PHE A 10 -21.39 -48.26 -30.46
C PHE A 10 -20.72 -46.95 -30.88
N LEU A 11 -21.51 -45.87 -30.92
CA LEU A 11 -21.02 -44.50 -31.00
C LEU A 11 -20.54 -44.07 -29.61
N TYR A 12 -19.25 -43.81 -29.48
CA TYR A 12 -18.65 -43.27 -28.26
C TYR A 12 -18.64 -41.74 -28.36
N THR A 13 -19.58 -41.07 -27.72
CA THR A 13 -19.51 -39.61 -27.49
C THR A 13 -18.76 -39.38 -26.18
N ALA A 14 -17.46 -39.07 -26.26
CA ALA A 14 -16.71 -38.59 -25.11
C ALA A 14 -17.01 -37.10 -24.90
N ALA A 15 -17.87 -36.79 -23.92
CA ALA A 15 -18.01 -35.44 -23.42
C ALA A 15 -16.74 -35.08 -22.64
N GLY A 16 -15.88 -34.25 -23.23
CA GLY A 16 -14.69 -33.73 -22.56
C GLY A 16 -15.10 -32.69 -21.51
N PHE A 17 -15.24 -33.11 -20.26
CA PHE A 17 -15.28 -32.19 -19.14
C PHE A 17 -13.84 -31.72 -18.89
N THR A 18 -13.46 -30.55 -19.39
CA THR A 18 -12.24 -29.90 -18.92
C THR A 18 -12.54 -29.30 -17.55
N ALA A 19 -12.11 -29.98 -16.49
CA ALA A 19 -12.07 -29.39 -15.16
C ALA A 19 -11.02 -28.26 -15.15
N GLN A 20 -11.23 -27.24 -14.32
CA GLN A 20 -10.24 -26.19 -14.10
C GLN A 20 -8.95 -26.82 -13.57
N GLU A 21 -7.84 -26.61 -14.26
CA GLU A 21 -6.53 -27.11 -13.85
C GLU A 21 -5.84 -26.07 -12.94
N VAL A 22 -5.62 -26.45 -11.69
CA VAL A 22 -4.76 -25.70 -10.76
C VAL A 22 -3.32 -26.19 -10.96
N VAL A 23 -2.43 -25.31 -11.43
CA VAL A 23 -1.02 -25.67 -11.74
C VAL A 23 -0.28 -26.12 -10.48
N TRP A 24 -0.42 -25.37 -9.38
CA TRP A 24 0.07 -25.76 -8.06
C TRP A 24 -0.73 -25.03 -6.97
N GLN A 25 -0.72 -25.59 -5.75
CA GLN A 25 -1.23 -24.95 -4.54
C GLN A 25 -0.28 -25.25 -3.39
N LYS A 26 -0.11 -24.30 -2.47
CA LYS A 26 0.82 -24.42 -1.34
C LYS A 26 0.28 -23.68 -0.11
N ASP A 27 0.48 -24.30 1.05
CA ASP A 27 0.34 -23.64 2.34
C ASP A 27 1.71 -23.11 2.79
N ILE A 28 1.82 -21.81 3.05
CA ILE A 28 2.93 -21.22 3.80
C ILE A 28 2.54 -21.30 5.26
N LYS A 29 3.23 -22.15 6.03
CA LYS A 29 2.85 -22.45 7.41
C LYS A 29 3.65 -21.61 8.38
N SER A 30 2.98 -20.80 9.20
CA SER A 30 3.56 -20.28 10.44
C SER A 30 3.10 -21.07 11.66
N SER A 31 3.66 -20.71 12.80
CA SER A 31 3.32 -21.27 14.11
C SER A 31 2.02 -20.72 14.71
N THR A 32 1.45 -19.67 14.15
CA THR A 32 0.40 -18.87 14.82
C THR A 32 -0.66 -18.37 13.84
N GLN A 33 -0.60 -17.10 13.44
CA GLN A 33 -1.54 -16.38 12.60
C GLN A 33 -0.74 -15.60 11.56
N ASP A 34 -1.17 -15.71 10.31
CA ASP A 34 -0.55 -15.04 9.17
C ASP A 34 -1.55 -14.08 8.53
N PHE A 35 -1.09 -12.86 8.27
CA PHE A 35 -1.83 -11.87 7.48
C PHE A 35 -1.08 -11.60 6.19
N LEU A 36 -1.70 -11.90 5.05
CA LEU A 36 -1.13 -11.57 3.75
C LEU A 36 -1.27 -10.08 3.49
N SER A 37 -0.15 -9.40 3.26
CA SER A 37 -0.14 -7.98 2.86
C SER A 37 -0.05 -7.85 1.34
N GLN A 38 0.84 -8.60 0.70
CA GLN A 38 1.06 -8.47 -0.75
C GLN A 38 1.70 -9.71 -1.39
N VAL A 39 1.34 -9.95 -2.65
CA VAL A 39 2.09 -10.81 -3.58
C VAL A 39 2.72 -9.93 -4.65
N THR A 40 4.04 -10.00 -4.79
CA THR A 40 4.81 -9.21 -5.76
C THR A 40 5.52 -10.14 -6.72
N THR A 41 5.37 -9.91 -8.02
CA THR A 41 6.15 -10.61 -9.04
C THR A 41 7.47 -9.88 -9.32
N THR A 42 8.52 -10.65 -9.56
CA THR A 42 9.82 -10.14 -10.01
C THR A 42 9.92 -10.17 -11.54
N VAL A 43 10.93 -9.51 -12.10
CA VAL A 43 11.16 -9.43 -13.56
C VAL A 43 11.41 -10.82 -14.17
N ASP A 44 12.01 -11.72 -13.40
CA ASP A 44 12.23 -13.12 -13.74
C ASP A 44 11.04 -14.03 -13.36
N GLN A 45 9.85 -13.45 -13.14
CA GLN A 45 8.58 -14.15 -12.88
C GLN A 45 8.57 -15.02 -11.61
N GLN A 46 9.47 -14.77 -10.66
CA GLN A 46 9.39 -15.31 -9.31
C GLN A 46 8.36 -14.53 -8.48
N TYR A 47 8.05 -15.04 -7.30
CA TYR A 47 7.05 -14.46 -6.40
C TYR A 47 7.70 -14.08 -5.07
N LEU A 48 7.39 -12.90 -4.57
CA LEU A 48 7.59 -12.54 -3.18
C LEU A 48 6.23 -12.41 -2.51
N ILE A 49 5.98 -13.26 -1.52
CA ILE A 49 4.79 -13.22 -0.68
C ILE A 49 5.19 -12.57 0.63
N THR A 50 4.49 -11.51 1.01
CA THR A 50 4.82 -10.73 2.20
C THR A 50 3.59 -10.52 3.06
N GLY A 51 3.79 -10.61 4.37
CA GLY A 51 2.74 -10.52 5.35
C GLY A 51 3.26 -10.18 6.74
N SER A 52 2.39 -10.36 7.73
CA SER A 52 2.75 -10.30 9.14
C SER A 52 2.45 -11.64 9.82
N SER A 53 3.35 -12.10 10.68
CA SER A 53 3.22 -13.38 11.38
C SER A 53 3.86 -13.32 12.77
N ILE A 54 3.38 -14.11 13.73
CA ILE A 54 4.05 -14.24 15.04
C ILE A 54 5.00 -15.43 14.96
N GLN A 55 6.31 -15.16 14.96
CA GLN A 55 7.34 -16.20 14.86
C GLN A 55 7.51 -16.92 16.21
N SER A 56 7.12 -18.20 16.30
CA SER A 56 7.26 -18.99 17.55
C SER A 56 8.46 -19.96 17.58
N LYS A 57 9.23 -20.07 16.50
CA LYS A 57 10.33 -21.05 16.40
C LYS A 57 11.68 -20.40 16.72
N ILE A 58 12.17 -20.69 17.92
CA ILE A 58 13.52 -20.41 18.38
C ILE A 58 14.51 -21.37 17.69
N THR A 59 15.48 -20.84 16.95
CA THR A 59 16.80 -21.47 16.81
C THR A 59 17.78 -20.73 17.71
N THR A 60 18.01 -21.29 18.90
CA THR A 60 19.09 -20.99 19.87
C THR A 60 19.65 -19.55 19.88
N GLY A 61 19.24 -18.77 20.88
CA GLY A 61 20.01 -17.60 21.35
C GLY A 61 19.36 -16.23 21.17
N ASN A 62 18.27 -16.10 20.40
CA ASN A 62 17.59 -14.83 20.20
C ASN A 62 16.29 -14.74 20.99
N LYS A 63 16.10 -13.59 21.66
CA LYS A 63 14.87 -13.22 22.37
C LYS A 63 13.75 -13.10 21.33
N GLN A 64 12.67 -13.84 21.51
CA GLN A 64 11.47 -13.75 20.69
C GLN A 64 10.55 -12.65 21.26
N ASN A 65 9.89 -11.87 20.39
CA ASN A 65 8.75 -11.04 20.79
C ASN A 65 7.44 -11.86 20.64
N ASN A 66 6.40 -11.53 21.39
CA ASN A 66 5.07 -12.16 21.22
C ASN A 66 4.17 -11.34 20.27
N GLY A 67 4.76 -10.43 19.49
CA GLY A 67 4.11 -9.52 18.57
C GLY A 67 4.07 -10.08 17.14
N TYR A 68 3.43 -9.32 16.25
CA TYR A 68 3.51 -9.60 14.82
C TYR A 68 4.85 -9.09 14.29
N ASP A 69 5.44 -9.83 13.37
CA ASP A 69 6.68 -9.48 12.69
C ASP A 69 6.46 -9.47 11.18
N PHE A 70 7.33 -8.78 10.44
CA PHE A 70 7.29 -8.88 8.98
C PHE A 70 7.72 -10.28 8.58
N HIS A 71 6.91 -10.95 7.76
CA HIS A 71 7.18 -12.30 7.26
C HIS A 71 7.22 -12.29 5.73
N LEU A 72 8.34 -12.72 5.17
CA LEU A 72 8.61 -12.69 3.74
C LEU A 72 9.01 -14.07 3.25
N VAL A 73 8.38 -14.52 2.18
CA VAL A 73 8.67 -15.80 1.52
C VAL A 73 8.87 -15.56 0.03
N LYS A 74 10.08 -15.83 -0.47
CA LYS A 74 10.36 -15.82 -1.91
C LYS A 74 10.19 -17.22 -2.48
N LEU A 75 9.43 -17.32 -3.56
CA LEU A 75 9.18 -18.55 -4.30
C LEU A 75 9.70 -18.44 -5.73
N ASN A 76 10.21 -19.54 -6.28
CA ASN A 76 10.54 -19.62 -7.70
C ASN A 76 9.25 -19.73 -8.56
N GLN A 77 9.41 -19.78 -9.90
CA GLN A 77 8.29 -19.89 -10.84
C GLN A 77 7.43 -21.15 -10.64
N GLN A 78 8.00 -22.22 -10.06
CA GLN A 78 7.32 -23.48 -9.76
C GLN A 78 6.64 -23.46 -8.39
N GLY A 79 6.73 -22.35 -7.66
CA GLY A 79 6.18 -22.19 -6.32
C GLY A 79 7.04 -22.81 -5.22
N GLU A 80 8.28 -23.22 -5.50
CA GLU A 80 9.21 -23.76 -4.50
C GLU A 80 9.88 -22.61 -3.73
N GLU A 81 10.11 -22.81 -2.43
CA GLU A 81 10.73 -21.77 -1.58
C GLU A 81 12.20 -21.58 -1.95
N VAL A 82 12.57 -20.33 -2.20
CA VAL A 82 13.94 -19.90 -2.42
C VAL A 82 14.56 -19.46 -1.11
N TRP A 83 13.84 -18.60 -0.37
CA TRP A 83 14.20 -18.18 0.98
C TRP A 83 12.99 -17.69 1.75
N GLU A 84 13.13 -17.71 3.08
CA GLU A 84 12.18 -17.16 4.04
C GLU A 84 12.93 -16.21 4.99
N LYS A 85 12.31 -15.07 5.30
CA LYS A 85 12.87 -14.04 6.19
C LYS A 85 11.82 -13.52 7.15
N TYR A 86 12.29 -13.17 8.35
CA TYR A 86 11.57 -12.40 9.33
C TYR A 86 12.33 -11.11 9.61
N PHE A 87 11.60 -10.03 9.83
CA PHE A 87 12.15 -8.81 10.44
C PHE A 87 11.30 -8.46 11.65
N SER A 88 11.93 -8.53 12.82
CA SER A 88 11.25 -8.44 14.11
C SER A 88 11.72 -7.23 14.92
N GLY A 89 10.78 -6.53 15.55
CA GLY A 89 11.05 -5.57 16.64
C GLY A 89 10.66 -6.15 18.00
N GLU A 90 10.69 -5.38 19.09
CA GLU A 90 10.36 -5.92 20.41
C GLU A 90 8.85 -6.03 20.70
N ASN A 91 8.00 -5.49 19.83
CA ASN A 91 6.55 -5.36 19.98
C ASN A 91 5.84 -5.74 18.67
N HIS A 92 4.62 -5.24 18.44
CA HIS A 92 3.90 -5.48 17.19
C HIS A 92 4.46 -4.66 16.02
N ASP A 93 4.74 -5.33 14.91
CA ASP A 93 5.24 -4.78 13.66
C ASP A 93 4.43 -5.34 12.49
N PHE A 94 3.61 -4.49 11.86
CA PHE A 94 2.66 -4.88 10.82
C PHE A 94 3.14 -4.44 9.44
N LEU A 95 3.43 -5.40 8.57
CA LEU A 95 3.79 -5.12 7.19
C LEU A 95 2.55 -4.67 6.41
N SER A 96 2.64 -3.52 5.74
CA SER A 96 1.49 -2.92 5.05
C SER A 96 1.64 -2.92 3.53
N ALA A 97 2.85 -2.62 3.03
CA ALA A 97 3.11 -2.57 1.60
C ALA A 97 4.51 -3.07 1.26
N THR A 98 4.62 -3.70 0.10
CA THR A 98 5.89 -4.18 -0.45
C THR A 98 6.00 -3.74 -1.90
N MET A 99 7.20 -3.48 -2.41
CA MET A 99 7.39 -3.25 -3.84
C MET A 99 8.73 -3.80 -4.33
N SER A 100 8.75 -4.28 -5.58
CA SER A 100 9.98 -4.67 -6.26
C SER A 100 10.67 -3.44 -6.83
N THR A 101 11.96 -3.35 -6.58
CA THR A 101 12.80 -2.24 -7.02
C THR A 101 13.40 -2.51 -8.39
N GLN A 102 13.65 -1.45 -9.18
CA GLN A 102 14.19 -1.56 -10.54
C GLN A 102 15.60 -2.19 -10.60
N ASP A 103 16.35 -2.16 -9.49
CA ASP A 103 17.66 -2.82 -9.31
C ASP A 103 17.54 -4.26 -8.79
N GLY A 104 16.33 -4.84 -8.75
CA GLY A 104 16.09 -6.27 -8.52
C GLY A 104 15.82 -6.69 -7.07
N GLY A 105 15.94 -5.77 -6.11
CA GLY A 105 15.58 -6.03 -4.71
C GLY A 105 14.12 -5.68 -4.37
N PHE A 106 13.84 -5.53 -3.06
CA PHE A 106 12.52 -5.12 -2.56
C PHE A 106 12.60 -4.01 -1.51
N LEU A 107 11.53 -3.24 -1.38
CA LEU A 107 11.32 -2.30 -0.29
C LEU A 107 9.99 -2.63 0.39
N MET A 108 10.05 -2.78 1.70
CA MET A 108 8.89 -2.98 2.58
C MET A 108 8.62 -1.71 3.38
N ALA A 109 7.34 -1.42 3.59
CA ALA A 109 6.85 -0.39 4.49
C ALA A 109 5.77 -0.98 5.42
N GLY A 110 5.95 -0.78 6.71
CA GLY A 110 4.97 -1.22 7.71
C GLY A 110 4.92 -0.29 8.91
N THR A 111 3.98 -0.58 9.80
CA THR A 111 3.72 0.15 11.04
C THR A 111 4.37 -0.59 12.19
N SER A 112 5.22 0.09 12.96
CA SER A 112 6.01 -0.51 14.03
C SER A 112 5.74 0.16 15.36
N TYR A 113 5.39 -0.63 16.38
CA TYR A 113 5.29 -0.18 17.78
C TYR A 113 6.58 -0.47 18.56
N SER A 114 7.66 -0.76 17.86
CA SER A 114 8.88 -1.34 18.42
C SER A 114 9.98 -0.30 18.62
N GLY A 115 10.61 -0.37 19.80
CA GLY A 115 11.88 0.28 20.08
C GLY A 115 13.04 -0.34 19.30
N LYS A 116 14.26 0.11 19.60
CA LYS A 116 15.48 -0.52 19.06
C LYS A 116 15.71 -1.86 19.76
N GLY A 117 15.77 -2.94 18.99
CA GLY A 117 15.95 -4.29 19.50
C GLY A 117 15.63 -5.32 18.43
N LEU A 118 16.08 -6.56 18.65
CA LEU A 118 16.03 -7.65 17.65
C LEU A 118 16.64 -7.20 16.32
N ASP A 119 15.88 -7.19 15.22
CA ASP A 119 16.35 -6.76 13.89
C ASP A 119 16.24 -5.24 13.68
N LYS A 120 15.43 -4.55 14.51
CA LYS A 120 15.19 -3.12 14.37
C LYS A 120 16.37 -2.29 14.88
N LYS A 121 17.01 -1.54 13.98
CA LYS A 121 18.26 -0.79 14.25
C LYS A 121 18.05 0.60 14.84
N GLU A 122 16.88 1.20 14.60
CA GLU A 122 16.52 2.54 15.04
C GLU A 122 15.44 2.50 16.11
N GLY A 123 15.53 3.41 17.10
CA GLY A 123 14.53 3.52 18.16
C GLY A 123 13.24 4.16 17.66
N SER A 124 12.13 3.83 18.31
CA SER A 124 10.83 4.47 18.08
C SER A 124 10.91 5.98 18.33
N LYS A 125 10.09 6.76 17.62
CA LYS A 125 9.97 8.22 17.80
C LYS A 125 8.80 8.61 18.71
N GLY A 126 7.99 7.65 19.16
CA GLY A 126 6.84 7.92 20.02
C GLY A 126 5.84 6.78 20.05
N GLY A 127 4.70 6.98 19.37
CA GLY A 127 3.65 5.98 19.22
C GLY A 127 4.09 4.85 18.28
N SER A 128 3.29 4.59 17.26
CA SER A 128 3.70 3.78 16.11
C SER A 128 4.47 4.62 15.08
N ASP A 129 5.51 4.02 14.49
CA ASP A 129 6.34 4.64 13.46
C ASP A 129 6.23 3.87 12.14
N ILE A 130 6.53 4.55 11.02
CA ILE A 130 6.75 3.87 9.74
C ILE A 130 8.13 3.21 9.76
N TRP A 131 8.16 1.89 9.64
CA TRP A 131 9.38 1.10 9.50
C TRP A 131 9.58 0.65 8.06
N LEU A 132 10.69 1.08 7.49
CA LEU A 132 11.11 0.77 6.13
C LEU A 132 12.29 -0.18 6.15
N ILE A 133 12.24 -1.20 5.30
CA ILE A 133 13.34 -2.16 5.15
C ILE A 133 13.58 -2.39 3.66
N ARG A 134 14.80 -2.11 3.21
CA ARG A 134 15.27 -2.38 1.85
C ARG A 134 16.12 -3.64 1.86
N ILE A 135 15.81 -4.59 0.99
CA ILE A 135 16.54 -5.86 0.84
C ILE A 135 16.98 -6.09 -0.60
N ASN A 136 18.09 -6.79 -0.81
CA ASN A 136 18.49 -7.25 -2.15
C ASN A 136 17.60 -8.44 -2.63
N GLU A 137 17.88 -8.97 -3.82
CA GLU A 137 17.12 -10.09 -4.39
C GLU A 137 17.24 -11.41 -3.60
N PHE A 138 18.29 -11.54 -2.77
CA PHE A 138 18.61 -12.70 -1.94
C PHE A 138 18.03 -12.58 -0.52
N GLY A 139 17.36 -11.47 -0.21
CA GLY A 139 16.78 -11.21 1.10
C GLY A 139 17.78 -10.66 2.14
N ASP A 140 18.94 -10.18 1.71
CA ASP A 140 19.88 -9.49 2.60
C ASP A 140 19.47 -8.03 2.78
N GLU A 141 19.49 -7.56 4.02
CA GLU A 141 19.20 -6.16 4.35
C GLU A 141 20.27 -5.22 3.77
N LEU A 142 19.81 -4.24 2.98
CA LEU A 142 20.64 -3.14 2.48
C LEU A 142 20.60 -1.96 3.46
N TRP A 143 19.40 -1.58 3.90
CA TRP A 143 19.19 -0.55 4.92
C TRP A 143 17.79 -0.67 5.53
N GLN A 144 17.60 -0.03 6.67
CA GLN A 144 16.29 0.20 7.28
C GLN A 144 16.19 1.63 7.81
N LYS A 145 14.97 2.16 7.94
CA LYS A 145 14.68 3.47 8.52
C LYS A 145 13.45 3.41 9.40
N THR A 146 13.46 4.10 10.54
CA THR A 146 12.28 4.36 11.37
C THR A 146 11.94 5.84 11.27
N ILE A 147 10.82 6.13 10.61
CA ILE A 147 10.36 7.48 10.32
C ILE A 147 9.02 7.68 11.01
N GLY A 148 8.93 8.69 11.86
CA GLY A 148 7.73 8.94 12.65
C GLY A 148 7.89 10.14 13.57
N THR A 149 6.85 10.38 14.35
CA THR A 149 6.76 11.49 15.31
C THR A 149 6.40 10.96 16.70
N ALA A 150 6.01 11.87 17.60
CA ALA A 150 5.47 11.47 18.89
C ALA A 150 4.06 10.87 18.80
N GLN A 151 3.38 11.01 17.65
CA GLN A 151 2.03 10.47 17.41
C GLN A 151 2.09 9.08 16.77
N ASP A 152 0.93 8.51 16.48
CA ASP A 152 0.81 7.27 15.73
C ASP A 152 0.86 7.53 14.22
N GLU A 153 1.82 6.91 13.54
CA GLU A 153 1.88 6.82 12.09
C GLU A 153 1.55 5.42 11.58
N GLU A 154 0.80 5.36 10.48
CA GLU A 154 0.40 4.11 9.83
C GLU A 154 0.93 4.07 8.40
N ALA A 155 1.76 3.09 8.05
CA ALA A 155 2.19 2.89 6.66
C ALA A 155 1.04 2.34 5.81
N ARG A 156 0.88 2.84 4.57
CA ARG A 156 -0.19 2.38 3.66
C ARG A 156 0.33 1.95 2.29
N ALA A 157 1.27 2.69 1.73
CA ALA A 157 1.78 2.40 0.39
C ALA A 157 3.24 2.81 0.22
N VAL A 158 3.94 2.10 -0.65
CA VAL A 158 5.30 2.44 -1.08
C VAL A 158 5.42 2.24 -2.59
N ILE A 159 6.05 3.20 -3.27
CA ILE A 159 6.34 3.16 -4.71
C ILE A 159 7.77 3.66 -4.97
N GLN A 160 8.32 3.30 -6.13
CA GLN A 160 9.58 3.85 -6.61
C GLN A 160 9.32 4.88 -7.71
N SER A 161 10.01 6.01 -7.62
CA SER A 161 10.03 7.08 -8.62
C SER A 161 11.00 6.75 -9.76
N SER A 162 10.91 7.50 -10.87
CA SER A 162 11.78 7.34 -12.03
C SER A 162 13.26 7.66 -11.78
N ASP A 163 13.59 8.31 -10.67
CA ASP A 163 14.96 8.63 -10.26
C ASP A 163 15.56 7.62 -9.27
N PHE A 164 14.94 6.43 -9.14
CA PHE A 164 15.26 5.35 -8.21
C PHE A 164 15.02 5.64 -6.72
N GLY A 165 14.59 6.86 -6.36
CA GLY A 165 14.10 7.15 -5.02
C GLY A 165 12.70 6.59 -4.77
N PHE A 166 12.21 6.72 -3.54
CA PHE A 166 10.92 6.18 -3.12
C PHE A 166 9.93 7.25 -2.64
N PHE A 167 8.64 6.96 -2.79
CA PHE A 167 7.57 7.61 -2.06
C PHE A 167 6.96 6.59 -1.11
N VAL A 168 6.79 6.98 0.15
CA VAL A 168 6.02 6.24 1.14
C VAL A 168 4.85 7.11 1.54
N ALA A 169 3.65 6.55 1.54
CA ALA A 169 2.46 7.24 1.99
C ALA A 169 1.80 6.46 3.12
N GLY A 170 1.22 7.20 4.04
CA GLY A 170 0.60 6.69 5.24
C GLY A 170 -0.31 7.71 5.89
N ASN A 171 -0.66 7.45 7.14
CA ASN A 171 -1.46 8.35 7.95
C ASN A 171 -0.74 8.74 9.22
N ILE A 172 -1.13 9.89 9.77
CA ILE A 172 -0.67 10.38 11.08
C ILE A 172 -1.89 10.81 11.90
N GLN A 173 -1.98 10.33 13.14
CA GLN A 173 -3.10 10.63 14.02
C GLN A 173 -2.86 11.91 14.83
N ASN A 174 -3.85 12.80 14.85
CA ASN A 174 -3.86 14.05 15.63
C ASN A 174 -2.52 14.85 15.60
N PRO A 175 -1.89 15.07 14.43
CA PRO A 175 -0.66 15.85 14.36
C PRO A 175 -0.88 17.29 14.87
N SER A 176 -0.04 17.73 15.80
CA SER A 176 -0.16 19.07 16.43
C SER A 176 -0.22 20.25 15.44
N LEU A 177 0.44 20.11 14.29
CA LEU A 177 0.53 21.12 13.23
C LEU A 177 -0.37 20.80 12.01
N GLY A 178 -1.05 19.64 12.03
CA GLY A 178 -1.91 19.23 10.94
C GLY A 178 -3.30 19.89 11.00
N PHE A 179 -4.27 19.22 10.41
CA PHE A 179 -5.54 19.82 10.00
C PHE A 179 -6.74 19.17 10.67
N GLY A 180 -6.74 17.85 10.79
CA GLY A 180 -7.85 17.08 11.33
C GLY A 180 -7.43 16.03 12.34
N SER A 181 -8.34 15.08 12.63
CA SER A 181 -8.09 13.98 13.56
C SER A 181 -7.14 12.93 12.98
N LYS A 182 -7.09 12.81 11.65
CA LYS A 182 -6.19 11.91 10.94
C LYS A 182 -5.84 12.54 9.61
N ASP A 183 -4.56 12.80 9.41
CA ASP A 183 -4.04 13.39 8.17
C ASP A 183 -3.20 12.34 7.43
N ILE A 184 -2.84 12.67 6.19
CA ILE A 184 -1.93 11.90 5.35
C ILE A 184 -0.50 12.37 5.64
N THR A 185 0.44 11.43 5.68
CA THR A 185 1.88 11.72 5.59
C THR A 185 2.47 11.09 4.33
N VAL A 186 3.30 11.84 3.61
CA VAL A 186 4.05 11.36 2.44
C VAL A 186 5.52 11.69 2.64
N ILE A 187 6.36 10.65 2.54
CA ILE A 187 7.80 10.74 2.73
C ILE A 187 8.46 10.45 1.38
N ARG A 188 9.28 11.40 0.91
CA ARG A 188 10.16 11.23 -0.25
C ARG A 188 11.53 10.79 0.24
N LEU A 189 12.04 9.69 -0.31
CA LEU A 189 13.35 9.14 -0.01
C LEU A 189 14.23 9.12 -1.26
N ASP A 190 15.52 9.31 -1.09
CA ASP A 190 16.49 8.99 -2.14
C ASP A 190 16.66 7.46 -2.28
N LYS A 191 17.49 7.02 -3.23
CA LYS A 191 17.74 5.58 -3.46
C LYS A 191 18.40 4.85 -2.28
N ASN A 192 19.06 5.59 -1.38
CA ASN A 192 19.75 5.07 -0.21
C ASN A 192 18.88 5.11 1.06
N GLY A 193 17.64 5.58 0.94
CA GLY A 193 16.70 5.70 2.05
C GLY A 193 16.87 6.99 2.86
N GLU A 194 17.63 7.97 2.39
CA GLU A 194 17.71 9.28 3.05
C GLU A 194 16.47 10.12 2.74
N VAL A 195 15.91 10.76 3.77
CA VAL A 195 14.69 11.58 3.64
C VAL A 195 15.01 12.87 2.88
N VAL A 196 14.37 13.03 1.71
CA VAL A 196 14.50 14.21 0.84
C VAL A 196 13.48 15.28 1.26
N SER A 197 12.23 14.87 1.51
CA SER A 197 11.15 15.76 1.94
C SER A 197 10.02 15.00 2.60
N GLU A 198 9.27 15.69 3.45
CA GLU A 198 8.05 15.17 4.06
C GLU A 198 6.89 16.13 3.75
N LEU A 199 5.71 15.57 3.56
CA LEU A 199 4.48 16.30 3.25
C LEU A 199 3.35 15.73 4.09
N VAL A 200 2.69 16.60 4.86
CA VAL A 200 1.44 16.30 5.56
C VAL A 200 0.29 16.95 4.81
N LEU A 201 -0.72 16.17 4.45
CA LEU A 201 -1.92 16.60 3.72
C LEU A 201 -3.17 16.29 4.54
N GLY A 202 -4.10 17.22 4.63
CA GLY A 202 -5.36 16.94 5.34
C GLY A 202 -6.37 18.09 5.33
N GLY A 203 -7.62 17.75 5.58
CA GLY A 203 -8.72 18.67 5.82
C GLY A 203 -9.10 18.73 7.30
N LYS A 204 -10.25 19.31 7.62
CA LYS A 204 -10.72 19.51 9.01
C LYS A 204 -11.08 18.21 9.76
N GLY A 205 -10.88 17.04 9.15
CA GLY A 205 -11.51 15.78 9.56
C GLY A 205 -10.58 14.58 9.45
N LEU A 206 -11.08 13.51 8.84
CA LEU A 206 -10.31 12.28 8.63
C LEU A 206 -9.96 12.16 7.15
N ASP A 207 -8.69 11.91 6.86
CA ASP A 207 -8.13 11.68 5.53
C ASP A 207 -7.23 10.44 5.54
N GLU A 208 -7.61 9.39 4.81
CA GLU A 208 -6.97 8.08 4.84
C GLU A 208 -6.42 7.66 3.48
N VAL A 209 -5.13 7.29 3.42
CA VAL A 209 -4.51 6.82 2.16
C VAL A 209 -4.93 5.38 1.92
N GLU A 210 -5.61 5.15 0.81
CA GLU A 210 -6.02 3.81 0.38
C GLU A 210 -5.06 3.23 -0.64
N LYS A 211 -4.61 4.07 -1.59
CA LYS A 211 -3.71 3.62 -2.65
C LYS A 211 -2.77 4.73 -3.09
N MET A 212 -1.55 4.35 -3.47
CA MET A 212 -0.62 5.21 -4.19
C MET A 212 -0.07 4.46 -5.40
N ILE A 213 0.03 5.16 -6.54
CA ILE A 213 0.64 4.63 -7.77
C ILE A 213 1.69 5.60 -8.31
N PRO A 214 2.77 5.12 -8.95
CA PRO A 214 3.72 5.99 -9.63
C PRO A 214 3.07 6.64 -10.86
N THR A 215 3.57 7.82 -11.22
CA THR A 215 3.12 8.55 -12.40
C THR A 215 4.27 8.73 -13.40
N PRO A 216 4.01 8.80 -14.72
CA PRO A 216 5.08 8.79 -15.73
C PRO A 216 6.08 9.94 -15.64
N ASP A 217 5.69 11.06 -15.02
CA ASP A 217 6.56 12.21 -14.78
C ASP A 217 7.50 12.04 -13.56
N GLY A 218 7.49 10.87 -12.93
CA GLY A 218 8.27 10.54 -11.74
C GLY A 218 7.58 10.89 -10.43
N GLY A 219 6.40 11.49 -10.46
CA GLY A 219 5.60 11.77 -9.26
C GLY A 219 4.76 10.59 -8.77
N ALA A 220 3.76 10.90 -7.96
CA ALA A 220 2.84 9.93 -7.37
C ALA A 220 1.38 10.40 -7.50
N LEU A 221 0.45 9.47 -7.66
CA LEU A 221 -0.98 9.71 -7.51
C LEU A 221 -1.47 8.98 -6.27
N LEU A 222 -2.15 9.70 -5.37
CA LEU A 222 -2.74 9.18 -4.15
C LEU A 222 -4.26 9.15 -4.29
N GLY A 223 -4.85 8.03 -3.88
CA GLY A 223 -6.27 7.84 -3.69
C GLY A 223 -6.54 7.84 -2.20
N VAL A 224 -7.26 8.85 -1.75
CA VAL A 224 -7.53 9.09 -0.34
C VAL A 224 -9.03 8.99 -0.11
N TYR A 225 -9.43 8.27 0.93
CA TYR A 225 -10.76 8.37 1.48
C TYR A 225 -10.82 9.56 2.44
N SER A 226 -11.58 10.59 2.05
CA SER A 226 -11.69 11.82 2.83
C SER A 226 -13.08 11.91 3.43
N ARG A 227 -13.17 12.09 4.75
CA ARG A 227 -14.36 12.57 5.47
C ARG A 227 -14.11 13.98 6.02
N SER A 228 -13.36 14.78 5.28
CA SER A 228 -12.86 16.07 5.73
C SER A 228 -13.34 17.23 4.83
N GLY A 229 -13.54 18.40 5.46
CA GLY A 229 -13.81 19.64 4.76
C GLY A 229 -12.54 20.46 4.50
N SER A 230 -12.67 21.49 3.66
CA SER A 230 -11.56 22.38 3.28
C SER A 230 -11.00 23.14 4.48
N THR A 231 -9.68 23.21 4.62
CA THR A 231 -8.99 24.11 5.55
C THR A 231 -8.46 25.37 4.85
N ALA A 232 -8.52 25.40 3.52
CA ALA A 232 -8.18 26.54 2.66
C ALA A 232 -6.79 27.19 2.95
N GLY A 233 -5.85 26.43 3.52
CA GLY A 233 -4.57 26.96 4.00
C GLY A 233 -3.40 26.07 3.62
N HIS A 234 -2.35 26.68 3.05
CA HIS A 234 -1.02 26.09 2.99
C HIS A 234 -0.19 26.63 4.16
N LYS A 235 0.38 25.74 4.98
CA LYS A 235 1.31 26.11 6.06
C LYS A 235 2.65 25.44 5.79
N ILE A 236 3.62 26.21 5.29
CA ILE A 236 5.00 25.70 5.20
C ILE A 236 5.66 25.97 6.54
N ILE A 237 6.00 24.90 7.26
CA ILE A 237 6.81 25.00 8.49
C ILE A 237 8.20 24.48 8.13
N SER A 238 9.11 25.40 7.79
CA SER A 238 10.51 25.05 7.67
C SER A 238 11.06 24.80 9.08
N GLY A 239 11.44 23.55 9.38
CA GLY A 239 12.14 23.25 10.63
C GLY A 239 13.48 23.99 10.73
N ASP A 240 13.85 24.39 11.95
CA ASP A 240 15.19 24.88 12.28
C ASP A 240 16.23 23.76 12.08
N ASP A 241 17.42 24.12 11.58
CA ASP A 241 18.57 23.24 11.22
C ASP A 241 19.12 22.34 12.38
N LYS A 242 18.49 22.30 13.55
CA LYS A 242 19.01 21.60 14.74
C LYS A 242 18.41 20.22 14.99
N THR A 243 17.31 19.84 14.33
CA THR A 243 16.57 18.59 14.63
C THR A 243 16.63 17.53 13.55
N ASN A 244 17.42 17.70 12.48
CA ASN A 244 17.52 16.75 11.35
C ASN A 244 16.16 16.40 10.69
N THR A 245 15.14 17.21 10.96
CA THR A 245 13.83 17.15 10.32
C THR A 245 14.00 17.63 8.89
N ALA A 246 13.75 16.76 7.92
CA ALA A 246 13.49 17.20 6.56
C ALA A 246 12.43 18.31 6.57
N LYS A 247 12.41 19.16 5.55
CA LYS A 247 11.45 20.27 5.45
C LYS A 247 10.03 19.71 5.31
N THR A 248 9.36 19.43 6.43
CA THR A 248 7.98 18.95 6.45
C THR A 248 7.04 20.07 6.00
N GLN A 249 6.35 19.86 4.90
CA GLN A 249 5.36 20.79 4.37
C GLN A 249 3.98 20.37 4.85
N PHE A 250 3.14 21.32 5.28
CA PHE A 250 1.73 21.05 5.61
C PHE A 250 0.84 21.71 4.57
N VAL A 251 0.09 20.90 3.83
CA VAL A 251 -0.77 21.37 2.75
C VAL A 251 -2.20 20.99 3.07
N GLY A 252 -3.01 22.02 3.34
CA GLY A 252 -4.41 21.83 3.67
C GLY A 252 -5.24 21.52 2.44
N LYS A 253 -6.21 20.64 2.61
CA LYS A 253 -7.27 20.38 1.65
C LYS A 253 -8.00 21.69 1.30
N THR A 254 -8.21 21.92 0.01
CA THR A 254 -8.83 23.13 -0.56
C THR A 254 -10.27 22.91 -0.98
N THR A 255 -10.69 21.67 -1.15
CA THR A 255 -12.03 21.27 -1.59
C THR A 255 -12.88 20.78 -0.43
N GLU A 256 -14.19 21.05 -0.47
CA GLU A 256 -15.16 20.46 0.46
C GLU A 256 -15.58 19.08 -0.05
N ASN A 257 -16.00 18.21 0.87
CA ASN A 257 -16.69 16.99 0.50
C ASN A 257 -18.14 17.26 0.08
N PHE A 258 -18.67 16.43 -0.81
CA PHE A 258 -20.05 16.44 -1.27
C PHE A 258 -20.99 15.70 -0.30
N GLY A 259 -20.46 14.73 0.45
CA GLY A 259 -21.21 13.86 1.35
C GLY A 259 -20.45 13.47 2.61
N GLU A 260 -20.70 12.25 3.11
CA GLU A 260 -20.08 11.73 4.32
C GLU A 260 -18.59 11.42 4.15
N GLY A 261 -18.24 10.86 3.00
CA GLY A 261 -16.89 10.51 2.61
C GLY A 261 -16.78 10.48 1.09
N ASP A 262 -15.67 10.96 0.55
CA ASP A 262 -15.46 11.14 -0.88
C ASP A 262 -14.11 10.56 -1.33
N TYR A 263 -13.99 10.36 -2.65
CA TYR A 263 -12.70 10.14 -3.27
C TYR A 263 -11.96 11.48 -3.29
N TRP A 264 -10.89 11.58 -2.51
CA TRP A 264 -9.95 12.69 -2.60
C TRP A 264 -8.68 12.23 -3.31
N ILE A 265 -8.46 12.77 -4.51
CA ILE A 265 -7.36 12.34 -5.39
C ILE A 265 -6.30 13.44 -5.41
N VAL A 266 -5.07 13.08 -5.06
CA VAL A 266 -3.94 14.03 -4.95
C VAL A 266 -2.82 13.59 -5.88
N LYS A 267 -2.40 14.49 -6.78
CA LYS A 267 -1.24 14.30 -7.64
C LYS A 267 -0.05 15.06 -7.07
N LEU A 268 1.06 14.34 -6.89
CA LEU A 268 2.36 14.88 -6.53
C LEU A 268 3.28 14.88 -7.75
N ASN A 269 4.15 15.88 -7.85
CA ASN A 269 5.26 15.85 -8.79
C ASN A 269 6.43 14.99 -8.28
N LYS A 270 7.48 14.83 -9.09
CA LYS A 270 8.70 14.07 -8.75
C LYS A 270 9.43 14.56 -7.48
N ASP A 271 9.28 15.84 -7.14
CA ASP A 271 9.88 16.46 -5.95
C ASP A 271 8.97 16.32 -4.71
N GLY A 272 7.83 15.62 -4.84
CA GLY A 272 6.87 15.39 -3.77
C GLY A 272 5.99 16.58 -3.40
N LYS A 273 5.87 17.57 -4.29
CA LYS A 273 4.94 18.70 -4.10
C LYS A 273 3.60 18.42 -4.78
N VAL A 274 2.52 18.90 -4.17
CA VAL A 274 1.17 18.82 -4.76
C VAL A 274 1.11 19.63 -6.07
N GLU A 275 0.70 18.97 -7.15
CA GLU A 275 0.40 19.61 -8.44
C GLU A 275 -1.08 19.97 -8.54
N TRP A 276 -1.94 19.05 -8.13
CA TRP A 276 -3.38 19.24 -8.04
C TRP A 276 -4.00 18.26 -7.07
N GLU A 277 -5.17 18.63 -6.56
CA GLU A 277 -6.03 17.78 -5.76
C GLU A 277 -7.49 17.96 -6.17
N LYS A 278 -8.27 16.87 -6.18
CA LYS A 278 -9.66 16.88 -6.65
C LYS A 278 -10.52 15.96 -5.81
N ASN A 279 -11.76 16.39 -5.57
CA ASN A 279 -12.78 15.62 -4.86
C ASN A 279 -13.81 15.05 -5.83
N PHE A 280 -14.20 13.80 -5.61
CA PHE A 280 -15.26 13.14 -6.35
C PHE A 280 -16.17 12.38 -5.39
N GLY A 281 -17.47 12.64 -5.47
CA GLY A 281 -18.47 12.01 -4.62
C GLY A 281 -19.88 12.54 -4.82
N GLY A 282 -20.80 11.91 -4.10
CA GLY A 282 -22.18 12.36 -3.92
C GLY A 282 -22.50 12.66 -2.46
N LYS A 283 -23.77 12.67 -2.07
CA LYS A 283 -24.21 12.99 -0.71
C LYS A 283 -24.00 11.88 0.32
N GLY A 284 -23.77 10.64 -0.15
CA GLY A 284 -23.55 9.47 0.69
C GLY A 284 -22.07 9.29 1.02
N ASP A 285 -21.66 8.02 1.20
CA ASP A 285 -20.29 7.63 1.44
C ASP A 285 -19.69 7.00 0.16
N ASP A 286 -18.60 7.55 -0.32
CA ASP A 286 -17.86 7.17 -1.52
C ASP A 286 -16.42 6.86 -1.13
N HIS A 287 -16.07 5.57 -1.12
CA HIS A 287 -14.78 5.09 -0.65
C HIS A 287 -13.88 4.59 -1.78
N VAL A 288 -12.78 5.30 -2.04
CA VAL A 288 -11.79 4.85 -3.04
C VAL A 288 -11.10 3.58 -2.55
N ARG A 289 -10.74 2.67 -3.47
CA ARG A 289 -10.06 1.40 -3.14
C ARG A 289 -8.82 1.17 -3.98
N THR A 290 -8.87 1.52 -5.26
CA THR A 290 -7.82 1.16 -6.21
C THR A 290 -7.71 2.18 -7.33
N MET A 291 -6.53 2.21 -7.94
CA MET A 291 -6.22 3.08 -9.06
C MET A 291 -5.24 2.40 -10.00
N ALA A 292 -5.32 2.75 -11.29
CA ALA A 292 -4.33 2.36 -12.28
C ALA A 292 -4.06 3.50 -13.27
N PHE A 293 -2.83 3.57 -13.77
CA PHE A 293 -2.48 4.41 -14.90
C PHE A 293 -2.78 3.68 -16.21
N THR A 294 -3.29 4.41 -17.19
CA THR A 294 -3.75 3.95 -18.49
C THR A 294 -3.21 4.86 -19.59
N SER A 295 -3.33 4.47 -20.85
CA SER A 295 -2.93 5.32 -21.98
C SER A 295 -3.70 6.63 -22.08
N SER A 296 -4.90 6.71 -21.49
CA SER A 296 -5.75 7.91 -21.48
C SER A 296 -5.67 8.73 -20.17
N GLY A 297 -4.87 8.30 -19.19
CA GLY A 297 -4.78 8.94 -17.88
C GLY A 297 -4.95 7.92 -16.75
N TYR A 298 -5.88 8.15 -15.85
CA TYR A 298 -6.12 7.32 -14.67
C TYR A 298 -7.50 6.66 -14.73
N ILE A 299 -7.57 5.43 -14.21
CA ILE A 299 -8.83 4.82 -13.80
C ILE A 299 -8.78 4.64 -12.28
N ILE A 300 -9.83 5.08 -11.61
CA ILE A 300 -9.96 5.10 -10.16
C ILE A 300 -11.25 4.38 -9.84
N GLY A 301 -11.18 3.42 -8.92
CA GLY A 301 -12.30 2.58 -8.55
C GLY A 301 -12.44 2.45 -7.05
N GLY A 302 -13.68 2.29 -6.62
CA GLY A 302 -14.01 2.05 -5.23
C GLY A 302 -15.48 1.71 -5.06
N GLU A 303 -15.97 1.96 -3.87
CA GLU A 303 -17.33 1.69 -3.44
C GLU A 303 -18.10 3.01 -3.30
N SER A 304 -19.41 2.98 -3.55
CA SER A 304 -20.28 4.13 -3.43
C SER A 304 -21.63 3.75 -2.85
N ARG A 305 -22.09 4.53 -1.87
CA ARG A 305 -23.45 4.54 -1.32
C ARG A 305 -24.24 5.77 -1.77
N SER A 306 -23.75 6.48 -2.77
CA SER A 306 -24.28 7.76 -3.19
C SER A 306 -25.23 7.66 -4.38
N GLU A 307 -26.42 8.24 -4.22
CA GLU A 307 -27.29 8.60 -5.34
C GLU A 307 -26.66 9.67 -6.24
N ARG A 308 -27.25 9.90 -7.42
CA ARG A 308 -26.84 10.98 -8.35
C ARG A 308 -26.86 12.34 -7.66
N SER A 309 -25.68 12.83 -7.29
CA SER A 309 -25.49 14.06 -6.51
C SER A 309 -24.02 14.46 -6.48
N GLY A 310 -23.71 15.67 -5.99
CA GLY A 310 -22.34 16.20 -6.04
C GLY A 310 -21.84 16.30 -7.48
N ASN A 311 -20.68 15.70 -7.75
CA ASN A 311 -20.18 15.51 -9.11
C ASN A 311 -20.29 14.06 -9.61
N LYS A 312 -20.95 13.18 -8.83
CA LYS A 312 -21.30 11.82 -9.25
C LYS A 312 -22.56 11.83 -10.12
N THR A 313 -22.41 11.39 -11.37
CA THR A 313 -23.49 11.41 -12.38
C THR A 313 -24.29 10.10 -12.47
N VAL A 314 -23.82 9.05 -11.82
CA VAL A 314 -24.47 7.73 -11.75
C VAL A 314 -25.07 7.50 -10.35
N GLY A 315 -26.23 6.84 -10.26
CA GLY A 315 -26.88 6.55 -8.98
C GLY A 315 -26.46 5.19 -8.45
N ILE A 316 -26.83 4.89 -7.21
CA ILE A 316 -26.82 3.52 -6.71
C ILE A 316 -28.12 2.83 -7.14
N GLU A 317 -28.13 1.50 -7.21
CA GLU A 317 -29.38 0.73 -7.30
C GLU A 317 -29.87 0.32 -5.91
N GLU A 318 -29.09 -0.47 -5.17
CA GLU A 318 -29.35 -0.84 -3.77
C GLU A 318 -28.03 -1.04 -3.00
N GLY A 319 -27.98 -0.58 -1.74
CA GLY A 319 -26.84 -0.85 -0.87
C GLY A 319 -25.56 -0.08 -1.23
N THR A 320 -24.51 -0.80 -1.66
CA THR A 320 -23.20 -0.24 -2.01
C THR A 320 -22.78 -0.79 -3.36
N ASP A 321 -22.57 0.11 -4.32
CA ASP A 321 -22.16 -0.26 -5.68
C ASP A 321 -20.69 0.04 -5.92
N LEU A 322 -20.11 -0.63 -6.92
CA LEU A 322 -18.80 -0.24 -7.43
C LEU A 322 -18.94 1.03 -8.26
N TRP A 323 -18.11 2.02 -7.95
CA TRP A 323 -18.04 3.25 -8.72
C TRP A 323 -16.63 3.42 -9.29
N LEU A 324 -16.58 3.70 -10.59
CA LEU A 324 -15.35 3.99 -11.31
C LEU A 324 -15.42 5.38 -11.94
N ILE A 325 -14.30 6.09 -11.87
CA ILE A 325 -14.07 7.32 -12.63
C ILE A 325 -12.82 7.15 -13.49
N SER A 326 -12.88 7.68 -14.71
CA SER A 326 -11.70 7.82 -15.54
C SER A 326 -11.38 9.30 -15.64
N LEU A 327 -10.11 9.63 -15.41
CA LEU A 327 -9.60 11.00 -15.45
C LEU A 327 -8.44 11.07 -16.44
N ASN A 328 -8.27 12.18 -17.14
CA ASN A 328 -7.04 12.44 -17.87
C ASN A 328 -5.87 12.74 -16.90
N THR A 329 -4.67 13.01 -17.43
CA THR A 329 -3.48 13.27 -16.59
C THR A 329 -3.54 14.55 -15.74
N LYS A 330 -4.46 15.46 -16.07
CA LYS A 330 -4.77 16.68 -15.30
C LYS A 330 -5.92 16.47 -14.30
N GLY A 331 -6.46 15.25 -14.23
CA GLY A 331 -7.56 14.89 -13.34
C GLY A 331 -8.95 15.32 -13.84
N ASP A 332 -9.13 15.69 -15.12
CA ASP A 332 -10.46 16.02 -15.69
C ASP A 332 -11.08 14.84 -16.42
#